data_AF-A0A2V6JS14-F1
#
_entry.id   AF-A0A2V6JS14-F1
#
_cell.length_a   1.000
_cell.length_b   1.000
_cell.length_c   1.000
_cell.angle_alpha   90.00
_cell.angle_beta   90.00
_cell.angle_gamma   90.00
#
_symmetry.space_group_name_H-M   'P 1'
#
loop_
_entity.id
_entity.type
_entity.pdbx_description
1 polymer ?
#
loop_
_entity_poly.entity_id
_entity_poly.type
_entity_poly.pdbx_seq_one_letter_code
_entity_poly.pdbx_strand_id
1 'polypeptide(L)'
;MQLPPPVVERALNQRYGTNVEAPLTPSNPPAAIVYLEGNFTANTKPKSNDVAQMAQKNMLFAPDLIAVRTGGAVQFPNLDETYHNVFSYSKAKRFDLGRYRKEEKPGTVVFDKPGVVTVHCEIHDRMRGTVLVLETPYFQKTDSAGRYRLDYLPVGHFTVKAWINEADVRERAVDLKSGGRLQLDFPAK
;
A
#
# COMPACT_ATOMS: atom_id res chain seq x y z
N MET A 1 -44.30 42.34 -5.48
CA MET A 1 -44.90 41.00 -5.69
C MET A 1 -43.76 40.02 -5.93
N GLN A 2 -43.63 39.01 -5.08
CA GLN A 2 -42.56 38.02 -5.14
C GLN A 2 -43.16 36.64 -4.85
N LEU A 3 -42.80 35.65 -5.66
CA LEU A 3 -43.29 34.27 -5.54
C LEU A 3 -42.70 33.59 -4.29
N PRO A 4 -43.43 32.65 -3.66
CA PRO A 4 -42.92 31.93 -2.50
C PRO A 4 -41.76 31.00 -2.90
N PRO A 5 -40.80 30.76 -1.99
CA PRO A 5 -39.69 29.85 -2.26
C PRO A 5 -40.20 28.40 -2.41
N PRO A 6 -39.50 27.57 -3.21
CA PRO A 6 -39.92 26.19 -3.44
C PRO A 6 -39.83 25.38 -2.15
N VAL A 7 -40.89 24.63 -1.86
CA VAL A 7 -40.88 23.61 -0.81
C VAL A 7 -40.06 22.43 -1.34
N VAL A 8 -38.91 22.18 -0.71
CA VAL A 8 -38.12 20.97 -0.98
C VAL A 8 -38.79 19.80 -0.26
N GLU A 9 -39.76 19.18 -0.92
CA GLU A 9 -40.32 17.91 -0.47
C GLU A 9 -39.57 16.76 -1.14
N ARG A 10 -38.51 16.30 -0.47
CA ARG A 10 -38.09 14.89 -0.39
C ARG A 10 -36.80 14.82 0.42
N ALA A 11 -36.89 14.18 1.58
CA ALA A 11 -35.73 13.82 2.39
C ALA A 11 -34.78 12.93 1.56
N LEU A 12 -33.61 13.46 1.21
CA LEU A 12 -32.47 12.62 0.93
C LEU A 12 -32.16 11.87 2.24
N ASN A 13 -32.21 10.55 2.19
CA ASN A 13 -31.86 9.68 3.31
C ASN A 13 -30.54 10.14 3.93
N GLN A 14 -30.60 10.72 5.13
CA GLN A 14 -29.47 11.14 5.95
C GLN A 14 -28.68 9.94 6.52
N ARG A 15 -28.61 8.81 5.81
CA ARG A 15 -27.81 7.63 6.21
C ARG A 15 -26.38 7.64 5.70
N TYR A 16 -26.04 8.58 4.83
CA TYR A 16 -24.67 8.80 4.35
C TYR A 16 -24.34 10.29 4.41
N GLY A 17 -24.28 10.83 5.63
CA GLY A 17 -23.63 12.11 5.86
C GLY A 17 -22.12 11.93 5.66
N THR A 18 -21.63 12.27 4.47
CA THR A 18 -20.20 12.32 4.16
C THR A 18 -19.58 13.53 4.86
N ASN A 19 -19.29 13.41 6.16
CA ASN A 19 -18.42 14.34 6.86
C ASN A 19 -17.12 13.65 7.21
N VAL A 20 -16.22 13.57 6.23
CA VAL A 20 -14.78 13.45 6.50
C VAL A 20 -14.02 14.34 5.54
N GLU A 21 -13.82 15.59 5.97
CA GLU A 21 -12.66 16.39 5.58
C GLU A 21 -11.44 15.88 6.36
N ALA A 22 -11.00 14.64 6.11
CA ALA A 22 -9.64 14.26 6.46
C ALA A 22 -8.80 14.54 5.21
N PRO A 23 -7.89 15.52 5.25
CA PRO A 23 -6.94 15.69 4.16
C PRO A 23 -6.21 14.36 3.95
N LEU A 24 -6.16 13.90 2.70
CA LEU A 24 -5.17 12.94 2.24
C LEU A 24 -3.81 13.64 2.29
N THR A 25 -3.30 14.02 3.46
CA THR A 25 -1.94 14.53 3.57
C THR A 25 -1.02 13.36 3.35
N PRO A 26 -0.29 13.28 2.21
CA PRO A 26 0.76 12.31 2.05
C PRO A 26 1.75 12.52 3.20
N SER A 27 2.41 11.44 3.63
CA SER A 27 3.62 11.61 4.44
C SER A 27 4.58 12.57 3.72
N ASN A 28 5.26 13.43 4.47
CA ASN A 28 6.32 14.27 3.93
C ASN A 28 7.63 13.92 4.65
N PRO A 29 8.59 13.25 3.99
CA PRO A 29 8.56 12.80 2.60
C PRO A 29 7.53 11.68 2.36
N PRO A 30 7.02 11.52 1.11
CA PRO A 30 6.12 10.44 0.78
C PRO A 30 6.79 9.12 1.10
N ALA A 31 6.05 8.22 1.74
CA ALA A 31 6.56 6.91 2.06
C ALA A 31 7.02 6.20 0.78
N ALA A 32 8.22 5.65 0.78
CA ALA A 32 8.78 4.87 -0.31
C ALA A 32 8.97 3.42 0.11
N ILE A 33 8.94 2.51 -0.86
CA ILE A 33 9.46 1.16 -0.69
C ILE A 33 10.88 1.15 -1.24
N VAL A 34 11.86 0.96 -0.37
CA VAL A 34 13.26 0.79 -0.76
C VAL A 34 13.57 -0.70 -0.84
N TYR A 35 14.13 -1.16 -1.95
CA TYR A 35 14.40 -2.57 -2.19
C TYR A 35 15.65 -2.82 -3.02
N LEU A 36 16.26 -3.99 -2.82
CA LEU A 36 17.37 -4.48 -3.63
C LEU A 36 16.83 -5.17 -4.88
N GLU A 37 17.11 -4.63 -6.06
CA GLU A 37 16.70 -5.23 -7.33
C GLU A 37 17.44 -6.55 -7.57
N GLY A 38 16.70 -7.55 -8.04
CA GLY A 38 17.22 -8.87 -8.38
C GLY A 38 16.24 -9.98 -8.03
N ASN A 39 16.47 -11.16 -8.63
CA ASN A 39 15.73 -12.37 -8.32
C ASN A 39 16.55 -13.27 -7.39
N PHE A 40 16.08 -13.46 -6.15
CA PHE A 40 16.81 -14.15 -5.10
C PHE A 40 16.19 -15.54 -4.80
N THR A 41 15.89 -16.33 -5.84
CA THR A 41 15.27 -17.66 -5.72
C THR A 41 16.02 -18.62 -4.79
N ALA A 42 17.35 -18.53 -4.73
CA ALA A 42 18.20 -19.37 -3.89
C ALA A 42 18.31 -18.90 -2.42
N ASN A 43 17.92 -17.65 -2.14
CA ASN A 43 18.04 -17.05 -0.81
C ASN A 43 16.65 -16.81 -0.19
N THR A 44 16.45 -17.47 0.95
CA THR A 44 15.37 -17.28 1.94
C THR A 44 14.04 -17.97 1.62
N LYS A 45 13.75 -19.02 2.42
CA LYS A 45 12.40 -19.30 2.90
C LYS A 45 11.80 -17.97 3.40
N PRO A 46 10.53 -17.66 3.11
CA PRO A 46 9.91 -16.42 3.57
C PRO A 46 10.19 -16.23 5.07
N LYS A 47 10.84 -15.12 5.42
CA LYS A 47 10.92 -14.71 6.82
C LYS A 47 9.49 -14.42 7.25
N SER A 48 8.96 -15.35 8.05
CA SER A 48 7.65 -15.38 8.69
C SER A 48 6.45 -15.77 7.80
N ASN A 49 5.53 -16.51 8.43
CA ASN A 49 4.13 -16.65 8.03
C ASN A 49 3.34 -15.36 8.29
N ASP A 50 3.99 -14.20 8.37
CA ASP A 50 3.31 -12.95 8.70
C ASP A 50 2.56 -12.47 7.47
N VAL A 51 1.24 -12.65 7.55
CA VAL A 51 0.30 -12.05 6.61
C VAL A 51 0.37 -10.54 6.82
N ALA A 52 0.83 -9.81 5.81
CA ALA A 52 0.84 -8.35 5.86
C ALA A 52 -0.60 -7.84 6.01
N GLN A 53 -0.79 -6.67 6.62
CA GLN A 53 -2.11 -6.08 6.79
C GLN A 53 -2.21 -4.72 6.12
N MET A 54 -3.33 -4.51 5.43
CA MET A 54 -3.80 -3.21 4.95
C MET A 54 -5.23 -3.04 5.47
N ALA A 55 -5.36 -2.40 6.62
CA ALA A 55 -6.64 -2.20 7.27
C ALA A 55 -7.49 -1.14 6.54
N GLN A 56 -8.80 -1.22 6.70
CA GLN A 56 -9.74 -0.18 6.32
C GLN A 56 -10.04 0.60 7.60
N LYS A 57 -9.59 1.85 7.69
CA LYS A 57 -9.66 2.67 8.91
C LYS A 57 -9.79 4.14 8.55
N ASN A 58 -10.68 4.84 9.24
CA ASN A 58 -11.01 6.25 8.98
C ASN A 58 -11.34 6.51 7.50
N MET A 59 -12.05 5.58 6.86
CA MET A 59 -12.42 5.60 5.44
C MET A 59 -11.21 5.59 4.47
N LEU A 60 -10.07 5.07 4.93
CA LEU A 60 -8.82 4.94 4.17
C LEU A 60 -8.28 3.52 4.26
N PHE A 61 -7.40 3.15 3.32
CA PHE A 61 -6.52 2.00 3.51
C PHE A 61 -5.31 2.42 4.35
N ALA A 62 -5.01 1.66 5.40
CA ALA A 62 -4.01 1.99 6.41
C ALA A 62 -3.14 0.75 6.75
N PRO A 63 -1.84 0.76 6.44
CA PRO A 63 -1.17 1.75 5.59
C PRO A 63 -1.72 1.77 4.15
N ASP A 64 -1.62 2.92 3.51
CA ASP A 64 -1.99 3.14 2.10
C ASP A 64 -1.01 2.52 1.10
N LEU A 65 0.22 2.27 1.53
CA LEU A 65 1.28 1.61 0.76
C LEU A 65 1.90 0.49 1.58
N ILE A 66 1.93 -0.72 1.01
CA ILE A 66 2.69 -1.87 1.51
C ILE A 66 3.48 -2.53 0.38
N ALA A 67 4.49 -3.31 0.76
CA ALA A 67 5.18 -4.22 -0.13
C ALA A 67 5.08 -5.65 0.39
N VAL A 68 4.97 -6.59 -0.54
CA VAL A 68 5.02 -8.03 -0.26
C VAL A 68 5.93 -8.69 -1.29
N ARG A 69 6.55 -9.81 -0.91
CA ARG A 69 7.22 -10.66 -1.89
C ARG A 69 6.17 -11.45 -2.68
N THR A 70 6.46 -11.80 -3.92
CA THR A 70 5.71 -12.81 -4.69
C THR A 70 5.43 -14.07 -3.84
N GLY A 71 4.17 -14.51 -3.82
CA GLY A 71 3.65 -15.59 -2.96
C GLY A 71 3.23 -15.14 -1.56
N GLY A 72 3.50 -13.88 -1.19
CA GLY A 72 3.05 -13.28 0.06
C GLY A 72 1.55 -12.99 0.07
N ALA A 73 0.97 -12.93 1.27
CA ALA A 73 -0.44 -12.65 1.49
C ALA A 73 -0.65 -11.31 2.18
N VAL A 74 -1.75 -10.63 1.82
CA VAL A 74 -2.24 -9.43 2.50
C VAL A 74 -3.65 -9.71 3.02
N GLN A 75 -3.88 -9.40 4.29
CA GLN A 75 -5.20 -9.40 4.92
C GLN A 75 -5.71 -7.97 5.03
N PHE A 76 -7.01 -7.80 4.81
CA PHE A 76 -7.68 -6.51 4.82
C PHE A 76 -8.72 -6.44 5.93
N PRO A 77 -8.34 -6.20 7.20
CA PRO A 77 -9.32 -6.04 8.27
C PRO A 77 -10.13 -4.76 8.07
N ASN A 78 -11.42 -4.79 8.38
CA ASN A 78 -12.21 -3.56 8.53
C ASN A 78 -12.13 -3.10 9.98
N LEU A 79 -11.75 -1.85 10.24
CA LEU A 79 -11.69 -1.26 11.57
C LEU A 79 -12.72 -0.15 11.78
N ASP A 80 -13.48 0.18 10.74
CA ASP A 80 -14.55 1.17 10.73
C ASP A 80 -15.92 0.50 10.93
N GLU A 81 -16.86 1.22 11.52
CA GLU A 81 -18.23 0.72 11.74
C GLU A 81 -19.05 0.61 10.44
N THR A 82 -18.61 1.30 9.38
CA THR A 82 -19.27 1.26 8.06
C THR A 82 -18.81 0.06 7.23
N TYR A 83 -19.63 -0.33 6.27
CA TYR A 83 -19.25 -1.32 5.28
C TYR A 83 -18.18 -0.75 4.35
N HIS A 84 -17.17 -1.56 4.10
CA HIS A 84 -16.17 -1.29 3.07
C HIS A 84 -16.07 -2.48 2.13
N ASN A 85 -15.44 -2.24 0.98
CA ASN A 85 -15.14 -3.24 -0.03
C ASN A 85 -13.66 -3.13 -0.39
N VAL A 86 -13.08 -4.23 -0.84
CA VAL A 86 -11.68 -4.30 -1.25
C VAL A 86 -11.60 -5.05 -2.57
N PHE A 87 -11.24 -4.32 -3.63
CA PHE A 87 -11.10 -4.87 -4.96
C PHE A 87 -9.93 -4.26 -5.73
N SER A 88 -9.53 -4.92 -6.80
CA SER A 88 -8.50 -4.47 -7.74
C SER A 88 -8.78 -4.97 -9.15
N TYR A 89 -8.48 -4.13 -10.14
CA TYR A 89 -8.42 -4.50 -11.56
C TYR A 89 -7.00 -4.51 -12.14
N SER A 90 -5.96 -4.33 -11.31
CA SER A 90 -4.58 -4.31 -11.77
C SER A 90 -4.19 -5.63 -12.45
N LYS A 91 -3.34 -5.53 -13.49
CA LYS A 91 -2.86 -6.70 -14.27
C LYS A 91 -2.06 -7.69 -13.42
N ALA A 92 -1.40 -7.23 -12.37
CA ALA A 92 -0.62 -8.08 -11.46
C ALA A 92 -1.54 -8.95 -10.57
N LYS A 93 -2.69 -8.42 -10.12
CA LYS A 93 -3.69 -9.17 -9.36
C LYS A 93 -5.08 -8.52 -9.49
N ARG A 94 -6.02 -9.25 -10.10
CA ARG A 94 -7.45 -8.91 -10.09
C ARG A 94 -8.15 -9.69 -8.98
N PHE A 95 -8.99 -9.03 -8.20
CA PHE A 95 -9.79 -9.65 -7.14
C PHE A 95 -10.91 -8.70 -6.67
N ASP A 96 -11.91 -9.27 -5.99
CA ASP A 96 -12.94 -8.55 -5.25
C ASP A 96 -13.32 -9.39 -4.02
N LEU A 97 -13.22 -8.81 -2.83
CA LEU A 97 -13.52 -9.47 -1.55
C LEU A 97 -14.97 -9.26 -1.10
N GLY A 98 -15.78 -8.53 -1.88
CA GLY A 98 -17.13 -8.14 -1.47
C GLY A 98 -17.12 -7.11 -0.35
N ARG A 99 -18.29 -6.81 0.20
CA ARG A 99 -18.47 -5.83 1.28
C ARG A 99 -18.51 -6.51 2.63
N TYR A 100 -17.84 -5.95 3.63
CA TYR A 100 -17.86 -6.48 5.01
C TYR A 100 -17.65 -5.37 6.05
N ARG A 101 -18.22 -5.57 7.25
CA ARG A 101 -18.10 -4.68 8.42
C ARG A 101 -16.99 -5.13 9.39
N LYS A 102 -16.70 -4.30 10.40
CA LYS A 102 -15.61 -4.49 11.39
C LYS A 102 -15.46 -5.87 12.01
N GLU A 103 -16.57 -6.51 12.37
CA GLU A 103 -16.56 -7.78 13.11
C GLU A 103 -16.57 -9.01 12.19
N GLU A 104 -16.70 -8.81 10.88
CA GLU A 104 -16.67 -9.91 9.91
C GLU A 104 -15.24 -10.36 9.63
N LYS A 105 -15.09 -11.63 9.23
CA LYS A 105 -13.78 -12.21 8.93
C LYS A 105 -13.08 -11.41 7.82
N PRO A 106 -11.86 -10.89 8.05
CA PRO A 106 -11.11 -10.17 7.04
C PRO A 106 -10.83 -11.04 5.81
N GLY A 107 -10.95 -10.45 4.62
CA GLY A 107 -10.50 -11.10 3.39
C GLY A 107 -8.96 -11.14 3.31
N THR A 108 -8.42 -12.21 2.73
CA THR A 108 -6.99 -12.39 2.51
C THR A 108 -6.72 -12.69 1.03
N VAL A 109 -5.73 -12.01 0.45
CA VAL A 109 -5.33 -12.17 -0.95
C VAL A 109 -3.85 -12.54 -1.02
N VAL A 110 -3.52 -13.60 -1.78
CA VAL A 110 -2.14 -13.99 -2.10
C VAL A 110 -1.70 -13.31 -3.39
N PHE A 111 -0.46 -12.82 -3.46
CA PHE A 111 0.08 -12.05 -4.57
C PHE A 111 1.20 -12.82 -5.29
N ASP A 112 0.86 -13.55 -6.34
CA ASP A 112 1.75 -14.50 -7.02
C ASP A 112 2.48 -13.92 -8.24
N LYS A 113 2.30 -12.63 -8.54
CA LYS A 113 2.90 -11.99 -9.70
C LYS A 113 3.47 -10.62 -9.32
N PRO A 114 4.74 -10.33 -9.66
CA PRO A 114 5.35 -9.04 -9.38
C PRO A 114 4.63 -7.92 -10.13
N GLY A 115 4.64 -6.73 -9.53
CA GLY A 115 4.05 -5.52 -10.09
C GLY A 115 3.23 -4.72 -9.08
N VAL A 116 2.66 -3.62 -9.55
CA VAL A 116 1.83 -2.72 -8.76
C VAL A 116 0.38 -3.20 -8.76
N VAL A 117 -0.23 -3.27 -7.58
CA VAL A 117 -1.65 -3.56 -7.40
C VAL A 117 -2.31 -2.40 -6.68
N THR A 118 -3.21 -1.71 -7.38
CA THR A 118 -4.02 -0.62 -6.82
C THR A 118 -5.28 -1.21 -6.21
N VAL A 119 -5.49 -0.90 -4.94
CA VAL A 119 -6.63 -1.39 -4.15
C VAL A 119 -7.64 -0.27 -3.99
N HIS A 120 -8.91 -0.60 -4.17
CA HIS A 120 -10.03 0.34 -4.16
C HIS A 120 -11.15 -0.13 -3.23
N CYS A 121 -12.01 0.80 -2.83
CA CYS A 121 -13.30 0.53 -2.21
C CYS A 121 -14.42 1.10 -3.09
N GLU A 122 -15.45 0.30 -3.37
CA GLU A 122 -16.55 0.68 -4.26
C GLU A 122 -17.41 1.82 -3.65
N ILE A 123 -17.61 1.81 -2.33
CA ILE A 123 -18.50 2.74 -1.61
C ILE A 123 -17.84 4.11 -1.38
N HIS A 124 -16.50 4.17 -1.32
CA HIS A 124 -15.74 5.35 -0.92
C HIS A 124 -14.68 5.65 -1.99
N ASP A 125 -14.97 6.57 -2.89
CA ASP A 125 -14.18 6.89 -4.08
C ASP A 125 -12.72 7.31 -3.80
N ARG A 126 -12.48 7.97 -2.66
CA ARG A 126 -11.16 8.42 -2.18
C ARG A 126 -10.34 7.33 -1.50
N MET A 127 -10.95 6.20 -1.15
CA MET A 127 -10.28 5.12 -0.45
C MET A 127 -9.46 4.29 -1.42
N ARG A 128 -8.14 4.54 -1.42
CA ARG A 128 -7.17 3.91 -2.33
C ARG A 128 -5.93 3.48 -1.58
N GLY A 129 -5.40 2.32 -1.97
CA GLY A 129 -4.16 1.76 -1.45
C GLY A 129 -3.32 1.14 -2.56
N THR A 130 -2.08 0.81 -2.25
CA THR A 130 -1.14 0.18 -3.18
C THR A 130 -0.39 -0.94 -2.50
N VAL A 131 -0.38 -2.10 -3.16
CA VAL A 131 0.46 -3.24 -2.83
C VAL A 131 1.53 -3.36 -3.91
N LEU A 132 2.80 -3.14 -3.54
CA LEU A 132 3.94 -3.38 -4.40
C LEU A 132 4.42 -4.83 -4.24
N VAL A 133 4.22 -5.66 -5.28
CA VAL A 133 4.63 -7.06 -5.27
C VAL A 133 6.04 -7.17 -5.85
N LEU A 134 6.99 -7.60 -5.02
CA LEU A 134 8.42 -7.66 -5.34
C LEU A 134 8.92 -9.10 -5.48
N GLU A 135 9.91 -9.34 -6.33
CA GLU A 135 10.58 -10.65 -6.42
C GLU A 135 11.64 -10.84 -5.32
N THR A 136 12.15 -9.73 -4.80
CA THR A 136 13.17 -9.67 -3.76
C THR A 136 12.58 -9.82 -2.35
N PRO A 137 13.25 -10.55 -1.44
CA PRO A 137 12.93 -10.50 -0.01
C PRO A 137 13.52 -9.27 0.70
N TYR A 138 14.37 -8.49 0.02
CA TYR A 138 15.08 -7.36 0.60
C TYR A 138 14.38 -6.05 0.28
N PHE A 139 13.40 -5.69 1.10
CA PHE A 139 12.68 -4.44 0.98
C PHE A 139 12.26 -3.89 2.34
N GLN A 140 12.07 -2.57 2.40
CA GLN A 140 11.63 -1.87 3.59
C GLN A 140 10.85 -0.61 3.20
N LYS A 141 9.71 -0.37 3.86
CA LYS A 141 9.02 0.93 3.77
C LYS A 141 9.79 1.96 4.59
N THR A 142 9.98 3.16 4.04
CA THR A 142 10.60 4.27 4.78
C THR A 142 9.73 4.69 5.97
N ASP A 143 10.38 5.21 7.02
CA ASP A 143 9.67 5.90 8.10
C ASP A 143 9.13 7.27 7.64
N SER A 144 8.43 7.97 8.53
CA SER A 144 7.87 9.31 8.26
C SER A 144 8.92 10.40 8.02
N ALA A 145 10.20 10.13 8.33
CA ALA A 145 11.33 11.01 8.01
C ALA A 145 12.07 10.56 6.74
N GLY A 146 11.56 9.56 6.01
CA GLY A 146 12.17 9.02 4.80
C GLY A 146 13.34 8.07 5.05
N ARG A 147 13.61 7.68 6.30
CA ARG A 147 14.74 6.81 6.65
C ARG A 147 14.35 5.34 6.43
N TYR A 148 15.33 4.53 6.06
CA TYR A 148 15.16 3.10 5.88
C TYR A 148 16.44 2.35 6.29
N ARG A 149 16.31 1.04 6.49
CA ARG A 149 17.44 0.15 6.72
C ARG A 149 17.15 -1.20 6.10
N LEU A 150 18.09 -1.68 5.28
CA LEU A 150 18.09 -3.03 4.75
C LEU A 150 19.28 -3.78 5.36
N ASP A 151 18.99 -4.85 6.10
CA ASP A 151 20.00 -5.66 6.78
C ASP A 151 20.15 -7.03 6.11
N TYR A 152 21.28 -7.69 6.37
CA TYR A 152 21.58 -9.05 5.90
C TYR A 152 21.48 -9.19 4.37
N LEU A 153 21.95 -8.18 3.65
CA LEU A 153 21.99 -8.17 2.19
C LEU A 153 23.08 -9.10 1.64
N PRO A 154 22.88 -9.69 0.45
CA PRO A 154 23.89 -10.49 -0.22
C PRO A 154 25.08 -9.62 -0.67
N VAL A 155 26.27 -10.22 -0.71
CA VAL A 155 27.47 -9.61 -1.28
C VAL A 155 27.37 -9.60 -2.81
N GLY A 156 27.80 -8.51 -3.43
CA GLY A 156 27.84 -8.37 -4.89
C GLY A 156 27.42 -7.00 -5.39
N HIS A 157 27.34 -6.87 -6.71
CA HIS A 157 26.90 -5.67 -7.39
C HIS A 157 25.39 -5.72 -7.63
N PHE A 158 24.69 -4.70 -7.14
CA PHE A 158 23.23 -4.62 -7.22
C PHE A 158 22.77 -3.20 -7.52
N THR A 159 21.49 -3.06 -7.84
CA THR A 159 20.79 -1.78 -7.87
C THR A 159 19.86 -1.71 -6.66
N VAL A 160 19.95 -0.63 -5.88
CA VAL A 160 18.93 -0.32 -4.87
C VAL A 160 17.93 0.65 -5.49
N LYS A 161 16.65 0.35 -5.36
CA LYS A 161 15.55 1.17 -5.86
C LYS A 161 14.73 1.72 -4.71
N ALA A 162 14.29 2.97 -4.81
CA ALA A 162 13.26 3.57 -3.98
C ALA A 162 12.04 3.85 -4.86
N TRP A 163 10.97 3.10 -4.64
CA TRP A 163 9.69 3.28 -5.33
C TRP A 163 8.82 4.21 -4.48
N ILE A 164 8.49 5.39 -5.02
CA ILE A 164 7.56 6.34 -4.40
C ILE A 164 6.17 6.17 -5.04
N ASN A 165 6.14 6.10 -6.38
CA ASN A 165 4.96 5.75 -7.18
C ASN A 165 5.42 5.32 -8.59
N GLU A 166 4.48 4.96 -9.47
CA GLU A 166 4.79 4.53 -10.85
C GLU A 166 5.57 5.59 -11.68
N ALA A 167 5.45 6.88 -11.35
CA ALA A 167 6.12 7.98 -12.05
C ALA A 167 7.41 8.49 -11.36
N ASP A 168 7.72 8.01 -10.15
CA ASP A 168 8.93 8.37 -9.39
C ASP A 168 9.51 7.11 -8.75
N VAL A 169 10.43 6.49 -9.49
CA VAL A 169 11.29 5.40 -9.02
C VAL A 169 12.72 5.89 -9.12
N ARG A 170 13.41 5.91 -7.99
CA ARG A 170 14.81 6.36 -7.90
C ARG A 170 15.70 5.14 -7.76
N GLU A 171 16.91 5.19 -8.30
CA GLU A 171 17.81 4.05 -8.30
C GLU A 171 19.28 4.45 -8.14
N ARG A 172 20.05 3.54 -7.54
CA ARG A 172 21.50 3.67 -7.36
C ARG A 172 22.16 2.29 -7.44
N ALA A 173 23.21 2.19 -8.24
CA ALA A 173 24.11 1.04 -8.20
C ALA A 173 24.92 1.03 -6.89
N VAL A 174 25.11 -0.16 -6.32
CA VAL A 174 25.88 -0.39 -5.09
C VAL A 174 26.76 -1.63 -5.25
N ASP A 175 27.92 -1.59 -4.60
CA ASP A 175 28.80 -2.74 -4.41
C ASP A 175 28.77 -3.14 -2.93
N LEU A 176 28.06 -4.23 -2.62
CA LEU A 176 27.85 -4.69 -1.25
C LEU A 176 28.97 -5.66 -0.87
N LYS A 177 29.76 -5.27 0.13
CA LYS A 177 30.89 -6.05 0.65
C LYS A 177 30.53 -6.72 1.98
N SER A 178 31.15 -7.87 2.25
CA SER A 178 30.94 -8.59 3.51
C SER A 178 31.26 -7.71 4.72
N GLY A 179 30.36 -7.69 5.70
CA GLY A 179 30.50 -6.88 6.93
C GLY A 179 30.45 -5.36 6.74
N GLY A 180 30.22 -4.88 5.52
CA GLY A 180 30.16 -3.46 5.20
C GLY A 180 28.84 -2.81 5.62
N ARG A 181 28.90 -1.51 5.96
CA ARG A 181 27.74 -0.63 6.00
C ARG A 181 27.90 0.43 4.93
N LEU A 182 26.83 0.65 4.17
CA LEU A 182 26.75 1.72 3.18
C LEU A 182 25.63 2.67 3.58
N GLN A 183 25.92 3.97 3.62
CA GLN A 183 24.88 5.00 3.63
C GLN A 183 24.54 5.33 2.18
N LEU A 184 23.26 5.31 1.85
CA LEU A 184 22.78 5.57 0.50
C LEU A 184 21.61 6.55 0.57
N ASP A 185 21.83 7.73 0.01
CA ASP A 185 20.80 8.74 -0.17
C ASP A 185 20.36 8.76 -1.64
N PHE A 186 19.06 8.89 -1.86
CA PHE A 186 18.49 9.08 -3.20
C PHE A 186 18.41 10.57 -3.52
N PRO A 187 18.78 10.99 -4.74
CA PRO A 187 18.70 12.40 -5.12
C PRO A 187 17.26 12.93 -4.98
N ALA A 188 17.14 14.22 -4.65
CA ALA A 188 15.89 14.94 -4.82
C ALA A 188 15.58 15.07 -6.32
N LYS A 189 14.28 15.15 -6.65
CA LYS A 189 13.82 15.43 -8.02
C LYS A 189 13.83 16.93 -8.27
#